data_AF-A0A966CIK7-F1
#
_entry.id   AF-A0A966CIK7-F1
#
_cell.length_a   1.000
_cell.length_b   1.000
_cell.length_c   1.000
_cell.angle_alpha   90.00
_cell.angle_beta   90.00
_cell.angle_gamma   90.00
#
_symmetry.space_group_name_H-M   'P 1'
#
loop_
_entity.id
_entity.type
_entity.pdbx_description
1 polymer ?
#
loop_
_entity_poly.entity_id
_entity_poly.type
_entity_poly.pdbx_seq_one_letter_code
_entity_poly.pdbx_strand_id
1 'polypeptide(L)'
;WLFKRTKKGRILVSSAGVILGAVFLLLALLTPVEERTTFFILMALTALFMPFSSPNVLSTIFDITLPEVRSTAQAIEYFIENSGAALAPIIAGAIALATTKQTAILSISVSTWVLCFFLYLGALFFVDGDIKTLRAQMAARADAERTKAKA
;
A
#
# COMPACT_ATOMS: atom_id res chain seq x y z
N TRP A 1 1.38 -2.34 -17.47
CA TRP A 1 0.29 -2.32 -18.47
C TRP A 1 -0.95 -1.54 -17.97
N LEU A 2 -1.48 -1.80 -16.76
CA LEU A 2 -2.66 -1.09 -16.23
C LEU A 2 -2.46 0.43 -16.01
N PHE A 3 -1.25 0.85 -15.61
CA PHE A 3 -0.90 2.28 -15.44
C PHE A 3 -0.88 3.08 -16.76
N LYS A 4 -0.74 2.40 -17.91
CA LYS A 4 -0.86 3.03 -19.24
C LYS A 4 -2.31 3.27 -19.64
N ARG A 5 -3.29 2.57 -19.04
CA ARG A 5 -4.73 2.72 -19.36
C ARG A 5 -5.46 3.64 -18.37
N THR A 6 -5.10 3.64 -17.11
CA THR A 6 -5.68 4.55 -16.09
C THR A 6 -4.61 4.97 -15.09
N LYS A 7 -4.52 6.27 -14.78
CA LYS A 7 -3.62 6.80 -13.74
C LYS A 7 -3.89 6.19 -12.36
N LYS A 8 -5.11 5.70 -12.13
CA LYS A 8 -5.54 4.91 -10.95
C LYS A 8 -5.01 3.48 -10.89
N GLY A 9 -4.36 2.99 -11.96
CA GLY A 9 -4.02 1.59 -12.12
C GLY A 9 -3.09 1.04 -11.04
N ARG A 10 -2.18 1.88 -10.49
CA ARG A 10 -1.28 1.48 -9.40
C ARG A 10 -2.04 1.17 -8.11
N ILE A 11 -2.94 2.06 -7.72
CA ILE A 11 -3.71 1.92 -6.48
C ILE A 11 -4.77 0.82 -6.60
N LEU A 12 -5.35 0.62 -7.79
CA LEU A 12 -6.25 -0.51 -8.06
C LEU A 12 -5.55 -1.86 -7.90
N VAL A 13 -4.32 -1.97 -8.39
CA VAL A 13 -3.49 -3.18 -8.20
C VAL A 13 -3.10 -3.36 -6.73
N SER A 14 -2.75 -2.28 -6.01
CA SER A 14 -2.53 -2.33 -4.56
C SER A 14 -3.77 -2.80 -3.82
N SER A 15 -4.95 -2.26 -4.15
CA SER A 15 -6.22 -2.59 -3.49
C SER A 15 -6.60 -4.05 -3.74
N ALA A 16 -6.41 -4.54 -4.97
CA ALA A 16 -6.63 -5.95 -5.30
C ALA A 16 -5.65 -6.87 -4.57
N GLY A 17 -4.36 -6.49 -4.49
CA GLY A 17 -3.35 -7.24 -3.73
C GLY A 17 -3.67 -7.30 -2.24
N VAL A 18 -4.16 -6.19 -1.66
CA VAL A 18 -4.60 -6.12 -0.26
C VAL A 18 -5.82 -7.04 -0.05
N ILE A 19 -6.88 -6.93 -0.85
CA ILE A 19 -8.05 -7.80 -0.67
C ILE A 19 -7.68 -9.28 -0.84
N LEU A 20 -6.94 -9.63 -1.89
CA LEU A 20 -6.56 -11.01 -2.16
C LEU A 20 -5.65 -11.56 -1.05
N GLY A 21 -4.67 -10.79 -0.60
CA GLY A 21 -3.81 -11.18 0.52
C GLY A 21 -4.60 -11.38 1.82
N ALA A 22 -5.58 -10.52 2.13
CA ALA A 22 -6.43 -10.66 3.30
C ALA A 22 -7.30 -11.94 3.22
N VAL A 23 -7.88 -12.23 2.06
CA VAL A 23 -8.70 -13.43 1.83
C VAL A 23 -7.84 -14.69 1.97
N PHE A 24 -6.68 -14.75 1.34
CA PHE A 24 -5.80 -15.93 1.43
C PHE A 24 -5.26 -16.14 2.84
N LEU A 25 -4.94 -15.07 3.56
CA LEU A 25 -4.49 -15.15 4.95
C LEU A 25 -5.60 -15.61 5.89
N LEU A 26 -6.84 -15.14 5.68
CA LEU A 26 -8.01 -15.61 6.43
C LEU A 26 -8.27 -17.11 6.16
N LEU A 27 -8.25 -17.53 4.90
CA LEU A 27 -8.38 -18.94 4.53
C LEU A 27 -7.26 -19.79 5.13
N ALA A 28 -6.01 -19.31 5.08
CA ALA A 28 -4.86 -20.00 5.66
C ALA A 28 -5.06 -20.24 7.16
N LEU A 29 -5.48 -19.22 7.91
CA LEU A 29 -5.67 -19.28 9.36
C LEU A 29 -6.92 -20.07 9.81
N LEU A 30 -7.88 -20.30 8.91
CA LEU A 30 -9.02 -21.19 9.14
C LEU A 30 -8.72 -22.65 8.80
N THR A 31 -7.58 -22.94 8.15
CA THR A 31 -7.19 -24.30 7.79
C THR A 31 -6.83 -25.11 9.03
N PRO A 32 -7.35 -26.34 9.21
CA PRO A 32 -6.95 -27.22 10.31
C PRO A 32 -5.46 -27.56 10.26
N VAL A 33 -4.85 -27.84 11.42
CA VAL A 33 -3.40 -28.10 11.57
C VAL A 33 -2.99 -29.40 10.87
N GLU A 34 -3.95 -30.31 10.66
CA GLU A 34 -3.80 -31.57 9.97
C GLU A 34 -3.52 -31.37 8.46
N GLU A 35 -4.07 -30.32 7.86
CA GLU A 35 -4.05 -30.06 6.41
C GLU A 35 -2.88 -29.12 6.01
N ARG A 36 -1.65 -29.55 6.32
CA ARG A 36 -0.43 -28.75 6.13
C ARG A 36 -0.20 -28.30 4.68
N THR A 37 -0.56 -29.12 3.71
CA THR A 37 -0.40 -28.81 2.27
C THR A 37 -1.28 -27.62 1.87
N THR A 38 -2.52 -27.61 2.32
CA THR A 38 -3.49 -26.54 2.06
C THR A 38 -3.03 -25.23 2.70
N PHE A 39 -2.58 -25.29 3.96
CA PHE A 39 -1.98 -24.13 4.65
C PHE A 39 -0.78 -23.57 3.89
N PHE A 40 0.13 -24.44 3.43
CA PHE A 40 1.34 -24.02 2.70
C PHE A 40 1.01 -23.30 1.39
N ILE A 41 0.07 -23.83 0.60
CA ILE A 41 -0.35 -23.22 -0.66
C ILE A 41 -0.98 -21.83 -0.41
N LEU A 42 -1.87 -21.73 0.58
CA LEU A 42 -2.52 -20.46 0.92
C LEU A 42 -1.53 -19.42 1.46
N MET A 43 -0.55 -19.84 2.24
CA MET A 43 0.53 -18.97 2.70
C MET A 43 1.45 -18.52 1.55
N ALA A 44 1.76 -19.40 0.60
CA ALA A 44 2.54 -19.03 -0.59
C ALA A 44 1.80 -17.99 -1.45
N LEU A 45 0.48 -18.16 -1.64
CA LEU A 45 -0.35 -17.16 -2.32
C LEU A 45 -0.37 -15.84 -1.54
N THR A 46 -0.54 -15.89 -0.22
CA THR A 46 -0.48 -14.70 0.63
C THR A 46 0.85 -13.94 0.47
N ALA A 47 1.97 -14.66 0.49
CA ALA A 47 3.31 -14.09 0.31
C ALA A 47 3.52 -13.47 -1.07
N LEU A 48 2.88 -13.99 -2.12
CA LEU A 48 2.93 -13.44 -3.47
C LEU A 48 2.21 -12.09 -3.57
N PHE A 49 1.01 -11.99 -2.98
CA PHE A 49 0.15 -10.80 -3.13
C PHE A 49 0.44 -9.67 -2.14
N MET A 50 0.93 -10.01 -0.94
CA MET A 50 1.28 -9.02 0.10
C MET A 50 2.24 -7.90 -0.37
N PRO A 51 3.33 -8.17 -1.12
CA PRO A 51 4.25 -7.12 -1.56
C PRO A 51 3.70 -6.26 -2.69
N PHE A 52 2.50 -6.48 -3.22
CA PHE A 52 1.97 -5.64 -4.30
C PHE A 52 1.60 -4.23 -3.80
N SER A 53 1.38 -4.08 -2.50
CA SER A 53 1.01 -2.82 -1.87
C SER A 53 2.19 -1.83 -1.83
N SER A 54 3.31 -2.24 -1.23
CA SER A 54 4.48 -1.39 -0.93
C SER A 54 5.06 -0.61 -2.14
N PRO A 55 5.51 -1.25 -3.25
CA PRO A 55 6.14 -0.55 -4.36
C PRO A 55 5.16 0.33 -5.13
N ASN A 56 3.86 -0.01 -5.12
CA ASN A 56 2.82 0.78 -5.79
C ASN A 56 2.47 2.05 -5.00
N VAL A 57 2.49 2.02 -3.66
CA VAL A 57 2.33 3.23 -2.82
C VAL A 57 3.46 4.20 -3.06
N LEU A 58 4.71 3.72 -2.92
CA LEU A 58 5.89 4.57 -3.09
C LEU A 58 5.91 5.23 -4.47
N SER A 59 5.60 4.44 -5.51
CA SER A 59 5.48 4.96 -6.87
C SER A 59 4.39 6.03 -7.01
N THR A 60 3.25 5.87 -6.32
CA THR A 60 2.16 6.84 -6.32
C THR A 60 2.57 8.14 -5.64
N ILE A 61 3.30 8.07 -4.52
CA ILE A 61 3.86 9.25 -3.84
C ILE A 61 4.77 10.03 -4.81
N PHE A 62 5.61 9.34 -5.56
CA PHE A 62 6.48 9.99 -6.55
C PHE A 62 5.75 10.58 -7.76
N ASP A 63 4.56 10.08 -8.08
CA ASP A 63 3.73 10.63 -9.18
C ASP A 63 2.99 11.92 -8.78
N ILE A 64 2.90 12.24 -7.49
CA ILE A 64 2.24 13.45 -6.97
C ILE A 64 3.22 14.42 -6.32
N THR A 65 4.46 13.99 -6.06
CA THR A 65 5.47 14.80 -5.40
C THR A 65 6.41 15.46 -6.42
N LEU A 66 6.64 16.76 -6.23
CA LEU A 66 7.62 17.53 -6.97
C LEU A 66 9.04 16.96 -6.80
N PRO A 67 9.89 17.02 -7.85
CA PRO A 67 11.25 16.48 -7.78
C PRO A 67 12.08 17.02 -6.62
N GLU A 68 11.91 18.30 -6.27
CA GLU A 68 12.71 19.00 -5.27
C GLU A 68 12.45 18.52 -3.84
N VAL A 69 11.26 18.01 -3.56
CA VAL A 69 10.84 17.56 -2.22
C VAL A 69 10.60 16.05 -2.16
N ARG A 70 10.96 15.31 -3.21
CA ARG A 70 10.73 13.86 -3.31
C ARG A 70 11.47 13.08 -2.23
N SER A 71 12.72 13.45 -1.92
CA SER A 71 13.51 12.82 -0.86
C SER A 71 12.87 13.05 0.52
N THR A 72 12.34 14.24 0.76
CA THR A 72 11.62 14.57 2.01
C THR A 72 10.33 13.76 2.13
N ALA A 73 9.55 13.64 1.04
CA ALA A 73 8.35 12.81 1.04
C ALA A 73 8.67 11.33 1.32
N GLN A 74 9.75 10.80 0.74
CA GLN A 74 10.21 9.44 1.00
C GLN A 74 10.70 9.26 2.45
N ALA A 75 11.39 10.25 3.01
CA ALA A 75 11.84 10.19 4.40
C ALA A 75 10.67 10.15 5.39
N ILE A 76 9.60 10.94 5.13
CA ILE A 76 8.38 10.93 5.94
C ILE A 76 7.67 9.57 5.82
N GLU A 77 7.56 9.03 4.61
CA GLU A 77 6.95 7.71 4.38
C GLU A 77 7.70 6.61 5.12
N TYR A 78 9.03 6.54 4.99
CA TYR A 78 9.85 5.58 5.75
C TYR A 78 9.77 5.77 7.26
N PHE A 79 9.69 7.00 7.75
CA PHE A 79 9.53 7.25 9.18
C PHE A 79 8.21 6.66 9.71
N ILE A 80 7.12 6.86 8.97
CA ILE A 80 5.80 6.30 9.31
C ILE A 80 5.83 4.76 9.21
N GLU A 81 6.40 4.21 8.13
CA GLU A 81 6.51 2.76 7.94
C GLU A 81 7.29 2.08 9.08
N ASN A 82 8.48 2.61 9.41
CA ASN A 82 9.31 2.06 10.49
C ASN A 82 8.66 2.24 11.87
N SER A 83 7.96 3.35 12.10
CA SER A 83 7.21 3.56 13.34
C SER A 83 6.11 2.50 13.50
N GLY A 84 5.37 2.23 12.42
CA GLY A 84 4.35 1.17 12.39
C GLY A 84 4.95 -0.21 12.64
N ALA A 85 6.06 -0.54 11.97
CA ALA A 85 6.76 -1.81 12.15
C ALA A 85 7.31 -2.00 13.57
N ALA A 86 7.77 -0.92 14.21
CA ALA A 86 8.25 -0.96 15.60
C ALA A 86 7.11 -1.15 16.61
N LEU A 87 5.94 -0.52 16.38
CA LEU A 87 4.79 -0.58 17.29
C LEU A 87 3.95 -1.84 17.11
N ALA A 88 3.93 -2.45 15.92
CA ALA A 88 3.10 -3.60 15.60
C ALA A 88 3.30 -4.82 16.55
N PRO A 89 4.54 -5.24 16.90
CA PRO A 89 4.75 -6.34 17.84
C PRO A 89 4.20 -6.06 19.24
N ILE A 90 4.26 -4.81 19.70
CA ILE A 90 3.75 -4.41 21.02
C ILE A 90 2.22 -4.56 21.05
N ILE A 91 1.54 -4.03 20.04
CA ILE A 91 0.08 -4.11 19.92
C ILE A 91 -0.36 -5.57 19.77
N ALA A 92 0.32 -6.34 18.92
CA ALA A 92 0.02 -7.75 18.70
C ALA A 92 0.23 -8.59 19.97
N GLY A 93 1.32 -8.35 20.70
CA GLY A 93 1.59 -9.01 21.98
C GLY A 93 0.55 -8.69 23.05
N ALA A 94 0.13 -7.41 23.15
CA ALA A 94 -0.89 -6.99 24.11
C ALA A 94 -2.25 -7.66 23.84
N ILE A 95 -2.66 -7.77 22.58
CA ILE A 95 -3.93 -8.41 22.19
C ILE A 95 -3.85 -9.94 22.39
N ALA A 96 -2.71 -10.55 22.12
CA ALA A 96 -2.48 -11.98 22.33
C ALA A 96 -2.52 -12.40 23.81
N LEU A 97 -2.28 -11.48 24.75
CA LEU A 97 -2.43 -11.72 26.20
C LEU A 97 -3.90 -11.71 26.64
N ALA A 98 -4.76 -10.94 25.96
CA ALA A 98 -6.16 -10.77 26.31
C ALA A 98 -7.11 -11.77 25.64
N THR A 99 -6.66 -12.47 24.59
CA THR A 99 -7.49 -13.36 23.76
C THR A 99 -6.79 -14.68 23.44
N THR A 100 -7.50 -15.64 22.84
CA THR A 100 -6.87 -16.83 22.28
C THR A 100 -5.99 -16.44 21.09
N LYS A 101 -4.82 -17.07 20.97
CA LYS A 101 -3.79 -16.75 19.95
C LYS A 101 -4.34 -16.69 18.53
N GLN A 102 -5.23 -17.62 18.19
CA GLN A 102 -5.86 -17.68 16.86
C GLN A 102 -6.80 -16.49 16.61
N THR A 103 -7.63 -16.12 17.59
CA THR A 103 -8.54 -14.97 17.49
C THR A 103 -7.78 -13.64 17.51
N ALA A 104 -6.69 -13.55 18.28
CA ALA A 104 -5.79 -12.40 18.28
C ALA A 104 -5.23 -12.13 16.87
N ILE A 105 -4.63 -13.14 16.24
CA ILE A 105 -4.02 -13.02 14.92
C ILE A 105 -5.09 -12.68 13.86
N LEU A 106 -6.21 -13.41 13.84
CA LEU A 106 -7.28 -13.15 12.88
C LEU A 106 -7.86 -11.75 13.01
N SER A 107 -8.17 -11.29 14.23
CA SER A 107 -8.76 -9.97 14.45
C SER A 107 -7.82 -8.85 14.05
N ILE A 108 -6.52 -8.92 14.40
CA ILE A 108 -5.53 -7.92 14.03
C ILE A 108 -5.33 -7.89 12.51
N SER A 109 -5.11 -9.04 11.90
CA SER A 109 -4.82 -9.11 10.47
C SER A 109 -6.02 -8.66 9.65
N VAL A 110 -7.23 -9.16 9.91
CA VAL A 110 -8.39 -8.80 9.11
C VAL A 110 -8.76 -7.32 9.29
N SER A 111 -8.77 -6.81 10.53
CA SER A 111 -9.11 -5.40 10.78
C SER A 111 -8.13 -4.43 10.13
N THR A 112 -6.82 -4.68 10.26
CA THR A 112 -5.78 -3.82 9.69
C THR A 112 -5.86 -3.82 8.18
N TRP A 113 -6.06 -4.98 7.55
CA TRP A 113 -6.16 -5.08 6.10
C TRP A 113 -7.43 -4.43 5.55
N VAL A 114 -8.55 -4.58 6.24
CA VAL A 114 -9.81 -3.89 5.88
C VAL A 114 -9.65 -2.37 6.01
N LEU A 115 -9.03 -1.90 7.09
CA LEU A 115 -8.71 -0.48 7.29
C LEU A 115 -7.83 0.04 6.14
N CYS A 116 -6.75 -0.67 5.80
CA CYS A 116 -5.89 -0.31 4.68
C CYS A 116 -6.65 -0.25 3.36
N PHE A 117 -7.56 -1.20 3.10
CA PHE A 117 -8.40 -1.17 1.90
C PHE A 117 -9.25 0.10 1.80
N PHE A 118 -9.87 0.54 2.91
CA PHE A 118 -10.64 1.78 2.92
C PHE A 118 -9.77 3.03 2.72
N LEU A 119 -8.56 3.07 3.30
CA LEU A 119 -7.61 4.15 3.08
C LEU A 119 -7.16 4.21 1.61
N TYR A 120 -6.92 3.06 0.98
CA TYR A 120 -6.63 2.98 -0.45
C TYR A 120 -7.79 3.45 -1.32
N LEU A 121 -9.03 3.12 -0.93
CA LEU A 121 -10.22 3.60 -1.62
C LEU A 121 -10.34 5.13 -1.54
N GLY A 122 -10.02 5.72 -0.39
CA GLY A 122 -9.91 7.18 -0.25
C GLY A 122 -8.84 7.75 -1.20
N ALA A 123 -7.64 7.19 -1.20
CA ALA A 123 -6.54 7.64 -2.06
C ALA A 123 -6.89 7.57 -3.57
N LEU A 124 -7.71 6.61 -4.00
CA LEU A 124 -8.19 6.49 -5.40
C LEU A 124 -8.99 7.71 -5.88
N PHE A 125 -9.60 8.47 -4.99
CA PHE A 125 -10.36 9.67 -5.35
C PHE A 125 -9.45 10.88 -5.55
N PHE A 126 -8.41 11.04 -4.74
CA PHE A 126 -7.54 12.23 -4.75
C PHE A 126 -6.42 12.17 -5.80
N VAL A 127 -5.82 10.98 -6.00
CA VAL A 127 -4.58 10.84 -6.76
C VAL A 127 -4.68 11.30 -8.22
N ASP A 128 -5.83 11.17 -8.87
CA ASP A 128 -6.01 11.66 -10.23
C ASP A 128 -5.89 13.18 -10.35
N GLY A 129 -6.38 13.91 -9.34
CA GLY A 129 -6.28 15.36 -9.25
C GLY A 129 -4.82 15.77 -9.04
N ASP A 130 -4.16 15.14 -8.07
CA ASP A 130 -2.79 15.45 -7.70
C ASP A 130 -1.79 15.21 -8.85
N ILE A 131 -1.94 14.10 -9.57
CA ILE A 131 -1.11 13.81 -10.76
C ILE A 131 -1.33 14.86 -11.86
N LYS A 132 -2.57 15.34 -12.04
CA LYS A 132 -2.85 16.40 -13.03
C LYS A 132 -2.21 17.71 -12.62
N THR A 133 -2.30 18.09 -11.34
CA THR A 133 -1.67 19.28 -10.79
C THR A 133 -0.16 19.25 -10.98
N LEU A 134 0.50 18.14 -10.62
CA LEU A 134 1.95 18.00 -10.82
C LEU A 134 2.34 18.13 -12.29
N ARG A 135 1.62 17.46 -13.21
CA ARG A 135 1.91 17.56 -14.64
C ARG A 135 1.71 18.97 -15.19
N ALA A 136 0.70 19.69 -14.72
CA ALA A 136 0.46 21.08 -15.12
C ALA A 136 1.61 22.00 -14.65
N GLN A 137 2.08 21.83 -13.41
CA GLN A 137 3.22 22.58 -12.89
C GLN A 137 4.51 22.31 -13.69
N MET A 138 4.77 21.04 -14.01
CA MET A 138 5.93 20.66 -14.81
C MET A 138 5.87 21.20 -16.24
N ALA A 139 4.69 21.22 -16.86
CA ALA A 139 4.48 21.81 -18.19
C ALA A 139 4.73 23.33 -18.18
N ALA A 140 4.14 24.05 -17.21
CA ALA A 140 4.34 25.49 -17.08
C ALA A 140 5.81 25.87 -16.87
N ARG A 141 6.56 25.08 -16.09
CA ARG A 141 8.02 25.28 -15.90
C ARG A 141 8.81 25.04 -17.18
N ALA A 142 8.48 23.98 -17.93
CA ALA A 142 9.14 23.70 -19.20
C ALA A 142 8.91 24.83 -20.22
N ASP A 143 7.71 25.41 -20.27
CA ASP A 143 7.40 26.53 -21.16
C ASP A 143 8.11 27.82 -20.73
N ALA A 144 8.23 28.08 -19.43
CA ALA A 144 9.00 29.20 -18.90
C ALA A 144 10.49 29.10 -19.28
N GLU A 145 11.10 27.92 -19.11
CA GLU A 145 12.51 27.69 -19.49
C GLU A 145 12.72 27.78 -21.01
N ARG A 146 11.78 27.28 -21.83
CA ARG A 146 11.81 27.46 -23.29
C ARG A 146 11.71 28.92 -23.71
N THR A 147 10.93 29.71 -22.98
CA THR A 147 10.76 31.14 -23.28
C THR A 147 12.03 31.91 -22.92
N LYS A 148 12.65 31.61 -21.77
CA LYS A 148 13.97 32.15 -21.40
C LYS A 148 15.05 31.79 -22.40
N ALA A 149 15.07 30.56 -22.92
CA ALA A 149 16.09 30.12 -23.88
C ALA A 149 15.95 30.76 -25.29
N LYS A 150 14.82 31.42 -25.57
CA LYS A 150 14.56 32.13 -26.84
C LYS A 150 14.77 33.64 -26.75
N ALA A 151 14.91 34.18 -25.55
CA ALA A 151 15.18 35.61 -25.28
C ALA A 151 16.69 35.85 -25.18
#